data_AF-A0A1V4ZTY2-F1
#
_entry.id   AF-A0A1V4ZTY2-F1
#
_cell.length_a   1.000
_cell.length_b   1.000
_cell.length_c   1.000
_cell.angle_alpha   90.00
_cell.angle_beta   90.00
_cell.angle_gamma   90.00
#
_symmetry.space_group_name_H-M   'P 1'
#
loop_
_entity.id
_entity.type
_entity.pdbx_description
1 polymer ?
#
loop_
_entity_poly.entity_id
_entity_poly.type
_entity_poly.pdbx_seq_one_letter_code
_entity_poly.pdbx_strand_id
1 'polypeptide(L)'
;MPDKKTILLFVSCWLLLAVLTLPSGASAAPVPQVAVDGPGSSDVFPIMENQPAVRQAHLVYLAVKEEVGMQATIRYIAARNGSTGTLSDLMVKTDTSVHTLGSAGSDAMLDAELENLRRITRMFREETDRQMNTVGGNPVALRADIASAVAGSPELPLLMDRYWTIRENTELADFDLRVSRARGTLSTLSENGHEIAPAQKKLEEIVTMRTELAAALRSRNDAGIELAHKKIHTASVEYARIISSTKSTAAGDTRTASIIDQCSGVMTRSGMMNVNLGNNGVDTARADELVMQGKIQILEAQNRSRVNNNTGAKETLMEFRKTLQALRDTYRMILAQEDLPQATAQGVLSVAQSLDITAAGIAEL
;
A
#
# COMPACT_ATOMS: atom_id res chain seq x y z
N MET A 1 -43.01 16.00 22.11
CA MET A 1 -41.89 16.73 21.49
C MET A 1 -40.62 16.38 22.27
N PRO A 2 -39.80 15.42 21.82
CA PRO A 2 -38.61 15.06 22.57
C PRO A 2 -37.46 16.04 22.27
N ASP A 3 -36.66 16.23 23.30
CA ASP A 3 -35.77 17.36 23.55
C ASP A 3 -34.51 17.33 22.67
N LYS A 4 -34.10 18.49 22.14
CA LYS A 4 -33.01 18.65 21.15
C LYS A 4 -31.64 18.22 21.68
N LYS A 5 -31.49 18.05 23.00
CA LYS A 5 -30.26 17.55 23.64
C LYS A 5 -30.06 16.04 23.46
N THR A 6 -31.13 15.28 23.17
CA THR A 6 -31.06 13.82 22.94
C THR A 6 -30.53 13.48 21.54
N ILE A 7 -30.60 14.43 20.60
CA ILE A 7 -30.11 14.27 19.22
C ILE A 7 -28.58 14.40 19.16
N LEU A 8 -27.96 15.19 20.07
CA LEU A 8 -26.50 15.38 20.11
C LEU A 8 -25.73 14.22 20.77
N LEU A 9 -26.37 13.47 21.67
CA LEU A 9 -25.82 12.21 22.22
C LEU A 9 -26.02 11.01 21.27
N PHE A 10 -26.86 11.17 20.24
CA PHE A 10 -27.10 10.15 19.22
C PHE A 10 -25.98 10.09 18.17
N VAL A 11 -25.10 11.09 18.11
CA VAL A 11 -23.98 11.16 17.14
C VAL A 11 -22.68 10.62 17.72
N SER A 12 -22.47 10.70 19.04
CA SER A 12 -21.20 10.33 19.68
C SER A 12 -21.02 8.82 19.91
N CYS A 13 -22.09 8.02 19.88
CA CYS A 13 -22.03 6.58 20.14
C CYS A 13 -21.96 5.70 18.87
N TRP A 14 -22.03 6.29 17.68
CA TRP A 14 -21.78 5.61 16.39
C TRP A 14 -20.32 5.68 15.93
N LEU A 15 -19.44 6.33 16.69
CA LEU A 15 -18.00 6.40 16.46
C LEU A 15 -17.30 5.02 16.53
N LEU A 16 -17.93 4.01 17.13
CA LEU A 16 -17.43 2.63 17.11
C LEU A 16 -17.83 1.83 15.85
N LEU A 17 -18.70 2.38 15.00
CA LEU A 17 -19.04 1.88 13.65
C LEU A 17 -18.51 2.80 12.54
N ALA A 18 -17.79 3.86 12.90
CA ALA A 18 -17.11 4.80 12.02
C ALA A 18 -15.62 4.47 11.81
N VAL A 19 -15.20 3.20 11.95
CA VAL A 19 -13.84 2.76 11.54
C VAL A 19 -13.72 2.65 10.00
N LEU A 20 -14.77 3.01 9.25
CA LEU A 20 -14.72 3.22 7.80
C LEU A 20 -14.36 4.66 7.37
N THR A 21 -13.97 5.54 8.29
CA THR A 21 -13.35 6.83 7.93
C THR A 21 -11.87 6.86 8.30
N LEU A 22 -11.02 6.42 7.38
CA LEU A 22 -9.70 7.01 7.20
C LEU A 22 -9.77 7.96 5.99
N PRO A 23 -9.16 9.16 6.08
CA PRO A 23 -9.51 10.29 5.23
C PRO A 23 -8.83 10.24 3.86
N SER A 24 -9.62 10.42 2.81
CA SER A 24 -9.20 11.08 1.58
C SER A 24 -8.90 12.54 1.92
N GLY A 25 -7.65 13.00 1.76
CA GLY A 25 -7.25 14.34 2.15
C GLY A 25 -7.86 15.47 1.30
N ALA A 26 -8.00 16.66 1.89
CA ALA A 26 -7.97 17.95 1.20
C ALA A 26 -7.72 19.16 2.15
N SER A 27 -6.60 19.84 1.92
CA SER A 27 -6.38 21.31 1.89
C SER A 27 -6.26 22.18 3.18
N ALA A 28 -5.02 22.70 3.40
CA ALA A 28 -4.55 24.08 3.71
C ALA A 28 -5.21 24.89 4.87
N ALA A 29 -4.53 25.61 5.80
CA ALA A 29 -3.20 26.24 5.91
C ALA A 29 -2.97 26.71 7.39
N PRO A 30 -1.99 27.59 7.75
CA PRO A 30 -0.52 27.48 7.67
C PRO A 30 0.17 27.77 9.04
N VAL A 31 1.26 27.07 9.41
CA VAL A 31 2.28 27.60 10.36
C VAL A 31 3.61 26.85 10.17
N PRO A 32 4.74 27.44 10.58
CA PRO A 32 5.71 28.16 9.77
C PRO A 32 6.82 27.27 9.16
N GLN A 33 7.30 27.70 8.00
CA GLN A 33 8.43 27.13 7.27
C GLN A 33 9.72 27.22 8.09
N VAL A 34 10.36 26.06 8.33
CA VAL A 34 11.81 25.99 8.39
C VAL A 34 12.26 25.46 7.04
N ALA A 35 12.83 26.36 6.24
CA ALA A 35 13.41 26.04 4.96
C ALA A 35 14.56 25.04 5.14
N VAL A 36 14.44 23.88 4.50
CA VAL A 36 15.59 23.04 4.15
C VAL A 36 15.60 22.98 2.62
N ASP A 37 16.32 23.93 2.04
CA ASP A 37 16.69 23.93 0.62
C ASP A 37 17.68 22.79 0.34
N GLY A 38 17.46 22.06 -0.76
CA GLY A 38 18.48 21.17 -1.37
C GLY A 38 17.91 19.87 -1.97
N PRO A 39 18.22 19.54 -3.24
CA PRO A 39 17.37 18.68 -4.06
C PRO A 39 17.77 17.19 -4.01
N GLY A 40 16.77 16.32 -4.20
CA GLY A 40 16.93 15.03 -4.89
C GLY A 40 17.65 13.92 -4.14
N SER A 41 16.90 13.11 -3.40
CA SER A 41 17.21 11.69 -3.22
C SER A 41 15.95 10.95 -2.73
N SER A 42 15.15 10.46 -3.68
CA SER A 42 14.09 9.48 -3.43
C SER A 42 14.72 8.09 -3.26
N ASP A 43 15.62 7.94 -2.30
CA ASP A 43 16.18 6.65 -1.86
C ASP A 43 15.54 6.24 -0.52
N VAL A 44 14.23 6.44 -0.43
CA VAL A 44 13.41 5.92 0.66
C VAL A 44 13.11 4.46 0.33
N PHE A 45 13.58 3.58 1.20
CA PHE A 45 13.12 2.19 1.35
C PHE A 45 11.68 2.03 0.82
N PRO A 46 11.43 1.22 -0.22
CA PRO A 46 10.08 1.08 -0.73
C PRO A 46 9.21 0.45 0.34
N ILE A 47 8.31 1.25 0.91
CA ILE A 47 7.17 0.77 1.68
C ILE A 47 6.25 0.13 0.64
N MET A 48 6.21 -1.21 0.63
CA MET A 48 5.23 -1.95 -0.17
C MET A 48 3.87 -1.73 0.48
N GLU A 49 3.18 -0.66 0.07
CA GLU A 49 1.85 -0.29 0.59
C GLU A 49 0.70 -1.13 -0.02
N ASN A 50 1.01 -2.11 -0.87
CA ASN A 50 0.02 -2.98 -1.52
C ASN A 50 0.11 -4.41 -0.96
N GLN A 51 -0.62 -4.67 0.13
CA GLN A 51 -0.85 -6.02 0.65
C GLN A 51 -2.30 -6.45 0.38
N PRO A 52 -2.68 -6.71 -0.89
CA PRO A 52 -4.08 -6.97 -1.27
C PRO A 52 -4.67 -8.17 -0.51
N ALA A 53 -3.87 -9.20 -0.20
CA ALA A 53 -4.30 -10.35 0.57
C ALA A 53 -4.67 -10.00 2.03
N VAL A 54 -3.91 -9.10 2.68
CA VAL A 54 -4.19 -8.64 4.05
C VAL A 54 -5.47 -7.80 4.06
N ARG A 55 -5.58 -6.89 3.09
CA ARG A 55 -6.76 -6.05 2.91
C ARG A 55 -8.02 -6.88 2.63
N GLN A 56 -7.92 -7.83 1.72
CA GLN A 56 -8.98 -8.78 1.38
C GLN A 56 -9.47 -9.53 2.61
N ALA A 57 -8.55 -10.15 3.38
CA ALA A 57 -8.91 -10.91 4.57
C ALA A 57 -9.63 -10.04 5.62
N HIS A 58 -9.19 -8.79 5.80
CA HIS A 58 -9.84 -7.85 6.70
C HIS A 58 -11.24 -7.46 6.22
N LEU A 59 -11.39 -7.13 4.93
CA LEU A 59 -12.67 -6.75 4.34
C LEU A 59 -13.69 -7.90 4.41
N VAL A 60 -13.28 -9.14 4.17
CA VAL A 60 -14.13 -10.32 4.34
C VAL A 60 -14.62 -10.45 5.79
N TYR A 61 -13.72 -10.33 6.77
CA TYR A 61 -14.11 -10.34 8.19
C TYR A 61 -15.15 -9.25 8.52
N LEU A 62 -14.93 -8.02 8.04
CA LEU A 62 -15.86 -6.92 8.29
C LEU A 62 -17.21 -7.13 7.61
N ALA A 63 -17.22 -7.64 6.37
CA ALA A 63 -18.44 -7.89 5.62
C ALA A 63 -19.30 -8.98 6.27
N VAL A 64 -18.70 -10.10 6.69
CA VAL A 64 -19.41 -11.17 7.42
C VAL A 64 -19.92 -10.68 8.78
N LYS A 65 -19.15 -9.83 9.47
CA LYS A 65 -19.61 -9.21 10.73
C LYS A 65 -20.86 -8.36 10.52
N GLU A 66 -20.87 -7.57 9.45
CA GLU A 66 -22.04 -6.77 9.07
C GLU A 66 -23.23 -7.68 8.72
N GLU A 67 -23.02 -8.73 7.94
CA GLU A 67 -24.05 -9.71 7.57
C GLU A 67 -24.72 -10.35 8.80
N VAL A 68 -23.92 -10.79 9.79
CA VAL A 68 -24.44 -11.31 11.07
C VAL A 68 -25.32 -10.26 11.76
N GLY A 69 -24.91 -9.00 11.75
CA GLY A 69 -25.70 -7.89 12.29
C GLY A 69 -27.00 -7.62 11.52
N MET A 70 -26.96 -7.69 10.19
CA MET A 70 -28.13 -7.58 9.33
C MET A 70 -29.13 -8.72 9.61
N GLN A 71 -28.64 -9.95 9.74
CA GLN A 71 -29.47 -11.11 10.05
C GLN A 71 -30.14 -10.97 11.42
N ALA A 72 -29.41 -10.51 12.44
CA ALA A 72 -29.97 -10.23 13.76
C ALA A 72 -31.05 -9.14 13.71
N THR A 73 -30.81 -8.09 12.92
CA THR A 73 -31.78 -7.00 12.70
C THR A 73 -33.07 -7.49 12.06
N ILE A 74 -32.96 -8.31 11.01
CA ILE A 74 -34.11 -8.94 10.35
C ILE A 74 -34.91 -9.79 11.34
N ARG A 75 -34.23 -10.62 12.15
CA ARG A 75 -34.89 -11.46 13.18
C ARG A 75 -35.63 -10.60 14.21
N TYR A 76 -35.02 -9.50 14.68
CA TYR A 76 -35.64 -8.58 15.63
C TYR A 76 -36.94 -7.96 15.09
N ILE A 77 -36.92 -7.51 13.84
CA ILE A 77 -38.06 -6.88 13.16
C ILE A 77 -39.15 -7.92 12.88
N ALA A 78 -38.78 -9.10 12.40
CA ALA A 78 -39.70 -10.21 12.15
C ALA A 78 -40.45 -10.62 13.43
N ALA A 79 -39.74 -10.72 14.56
CA ALA A 79 -40.33 -11.07 15.86
C ALA A 79 -41.38 -10.06 16.36
N ARG A 80 -41.44 -8.86 15.75
CA ARG A 80 -42.42 -7.80 16.03
C ARG A 80 -43.42 -7.62 14.89
N ASN A 81 -43.57 -8.63 14.02
CA ASN A 81 -44.43 -8.62 12.85
C ASN A 81 -44.13 -7.48 11.85
N GLY A 82 -42.88 -7.02 11.81
CA GLY A 82 -42.42 -6.07 10.78
C GLY A 82 -42.19 -6.75 9.44
N SER A 83 -42.23 -5.96 8.36
CA SER A 83 -41.91 -6.46 7.03
C SER A 83 -40.40 -6.60 6.86
N THR A 84 -39.95 -7.76 6.39
CA THR A 84 -38.52 -8.07 6.22
C THR A 84 -38.11 -8.26 4.76
N GLY A 85 -39.02 -8.11 3.80
CA GLY A 85 -38.75 -8.37 2.37
C GLY A 85 -37.52 -7.60 1.85
N THR A 86 -37.58 -6.26 1.87
CA THR A 86 -36.46 -5.41 1.43
C THR A 86 -35.18 -5.64 2.21
N LEU A 87 -35.27 -5.87 3.53
CA LEU A 87 -34.10 -6.15 4.37
C LEU A 87 -33.44 -7.47 3.97
N SER A 88 -34.24 -8.50 3.67
CA SER A 88 -33.75 -9.81 3.23
C SER A 88 -33.09 -9.72 1.86
N ASP A 89 -33.67 -8.96 0.93
CA ASP A 89 -33.07 -8.71 -0.39
C ASP A 89 -31.71 -8.01 -0.28
N LEU A 90 -31.60 -7.03 0.64
CA LEU A 90 -30.34 -6.33 0.90
C LEU A 90 -29.31 -7.24 1.59
N MET A 91 -29.73 -8.13 2.48
CA MET A 91 -28.86 -9.14 3.09
C MET A 91 -28.29 -10.11 2.04
N VAL A 92 -29.10 -10.58 1.07
CA VAL A 92 -28.62 -11.42 -0.04
C VAL A 92 -27.58 -10.71 -0.90
N LYS A 93 -27.74 -9.38 -1.11
CA LYS A 93 -26.72 -8.58 -1.80
C LYS A 93 -25.43 -8.49 -0.99
N THR A 94 -25.52 -8.35 0.33
CA THR A 94 -24.35 -8.38 1.23
C THR A 94 -23.63 -9.72 1.16
N ASP A 95 -24.36 -10.84 1.20
CA ASP A 95 -23.79 -12.20 1.05
C ASP A 95 -23.06 -12.36 -0.31
N THR A 96 -23.66 -11.86 -1.39
CA THR A 96 -23.00 -11.82 -2.71
C THR A 96 -21.71 -11.02 -2.67
N SER A 97 -21.72 -9.84 -2.03
CA SER A 97 -20.53 -9.00 -1.85
C SER A 97 -19.43 -9.67 -1.02
N VAL A 98 -19.80 -10.40 0.05
CA VAL A 98 -18.87 -11.18 0.87
C VAL A 98 -18.14 -12.22 0.01
N HIS A 99 -18.88 -12.95 -0.83
CA HIS A 99 -18.29 -13.93 -1.75
C HIS A 99 -17.35 -13.28 -2.78
N THR A 100 -17.76 -12.16 -3.38
CA THR A 100 -16.92 -11.41 -4.33
C THR A 100 -15.62 -10.95 -3.69
N LEU A 101 -15.67 -10.36 -2.48
CA LEU A 101 -14.48 -10.00 -1.70
C LEU A 101 -13.55 -11.19 -1.48
N GLY A 102 -14.10 -12.36 -1.15
CA GLY A 102 -13.33 -13.59 -0.95
C GLY A 102 -12.55 -14.07 -2.19
N SER A 103 -12.96 -13.63 -3.38
CA SER A 103 -12.32 -13.97 -4.68
C SER A 103 -11.60 -12.80 -5.36
N ALA A 104 -11.63 -11.60 -4.77
CA ALA A 104 -11.06 -10.41 -5.38
C ALA A 104 -9.54 -10.57 -5.62
N GLY A 105 -9.11 -10.36 -6.87
CA GLY A 105 -7.72 -10.51 -7.29
C GLY A 105 -6.89 -9.23 -7.28
N SER A 106 -7.52 -8.07 -7.06
CA SER A 106 -6.86 -6.76 -7.12
C SER A 106 -7.45 -5.76 -6.13
N ASP A 107 -6.67 -4.74 -5.78
CA ASP A 107 -7.14 -3.63 -4.94
C ASP A 107 -8.31 -2.87 -5.56
N ALA A 108 -8.33 -2.70 -6.89
CA ALA A 108 -9.44 -2.05 -7.58
C ALA A 108 -10.76 -2.82 -7.41
N MET A 109 -10.72 -4.16 -7.45
CA MET A 109 -11.89 -4.98 -7.16
C MET A 109 -12.32 -4.86 -5.69
N LEU A 110 -11.36 -4.83 -4.76
CA LEU A 110 -11.65 -4.61 -3.33
C LEU A 110 -12.28 -3.24 -3.07
N ASP A 111 -11.81 -2.19 -3.75
CA ASP A 111 -12.37 -0.84 -3.66
C ASP A 111 -13.79 -0.77 -4.19
N ALA A 112 -14.02 -1.33 -5.39
CA ALA A 112 -15.35 -1.37 -6.00
C ALA A 112 -16.35 -2.10 -5.11
N GLU A 113 -15.95 -3.24 -4.54
CA GLU A 113 -16.83 -4.04 -3.68
C GLU A 113 -17.06 -3.39 -2.31
N LEU A 114 -16.05 -2.71 -1.75
CA LEU A 114 -16.22 -1.94 -0.53
C LEU A 114 -17.24 -0.81 -0.71
N GLU A 115 -17.21 -0.11 -1.85
CA GLU A 115 -18.20 0.93 -2.14
C GLU A 115 -19.61 0.33 -2.34
N ASN A 116 -19.70 -0.84 -2.96
CA ASN A 116 -20.97 -1.56 -3.08
C ASN A 116 -21.54 -1.93 -1.70
N LEU A 117 -20.73 -2.48 -0.80
CA LEU A 117 -21.12 -2.78 0.58
C LEU A 117 -21.58 -1.53 1.33
N ARG A 118 -20.85 -0.42 1.24
CA ARG A 118 -21.26 0.86 1.86
C ARG A 118 -22.63 1.33 1.39
N ARG A 119 -22.92 1.18 0.10
CA ARG A 119 -24.24 1.50 -0.47
C ARG A 119 -25.32 0.56 0.06
N ILE A 120 -25.08 -0.76 0.07
CA ILE A 120 -26.04 -1.76 0.59
C ILE A 120 -26.33 -1.50 2.06
N THR A 121 -25.30 -1.31 2.89
CA THR A 121 -25.45 -1.01 4.32
C THR A 121 -26.24 0.27 4.57
N ARG A 122 -26.05 1.31 3.76
CA ARG A 122 -26.84 2.55 3.86
C ARG A 122 -28.33 2.30 3.60
N MET A 123 -28.64 1.61 2.51
CA MET A 123 -30.02 1.23 2.18
C MET A 123 -30.64 0.34 3.26
N PHE A 124 -29.85 -0.60 3.82
CA PHE A 124 -30.29 -1.50 4.89
C PHE A 124 -30.63 -0.72 6.16
N ARG A 125 -29.83 0.29 6.51
CA ARG A 125 -30.09 1.17 7.66
C ARG A 125 -31.36 2.00 7.45
N GLU A 126 -31.53 2.62 6.29
CA GLU A 126 -32.72 3.42 5.97
C GLU A 126 -34.01 2.57 6.05
N GLU A 127 -33.96 1.33 5.55
CA GLU A 127 -35.07 0.39 5.69
C GLU A 127 -35.28 -0.05 7.15
N THR A 128 -34.20 -0.34 7.87
CA THR A 128 -34.25 -0.72 9.30
C THR A 128 -34.94 0.37 10.11
N ASP A 129 -34.55 1.63 9.93
CA ASP A 129 -35.15 2.77 10.62
C ASP A 129 -36.64 2.89 10.29
N ARG A 130 -37.02 2.69 9.02
CA ARG A 130 -38.43 2.69 8.61
C ARG A 130 -39.22 1.59 9.32
N GLN A 131 -38.73 0.35 9.29
CA GLN A 131 -39.40 -0.78 9.92
C GLN A 131 -39.46 -0.62 11.44
N MET A 132 -38.38 -0.16 12.08
CA MET A 132 -38.33 0.12 13.51
C MET A 132 -39.38 1.15 13.93
N ASN A 133 -39.60 2.21 13.13
CA ASN A 133 -40.67 3.18 13.38
C ASN A 133 -42.06 2.55 13.22
N THR A 134 -42.27 1.72 12.20
CA THR A 134 -43.57 1.05 11.96
C THR A 134 -43.94 0.08 13.08
N VAL A 135 -42.99 -0.70 13.59
CA VAL A 135 -43.24 -1.72 14.63
C VAL A 135 -43.11 -1.17 16.05
N GLY A 136 -42.82 0.13 16.22
CA GLY A 136 -42.53 0.71 17.54
C GLY A 136 -41.33 0.05 18.23
N GLY A 137 -40.32 -0.32 17.47
CA GLY A 137 -39.14 -1.03 17.95
C GLY A 137 -38.31 -0.23 18.94
N ASN A 138 -37.62 -0.93 19.85
CA ASN A 138 -36.70 -0.34 20.82
C ASN A 138 -35.25 -0.43 20.31
N PRO A 139 -34.59 0.70 19.96
CA PRO A 139 -33.22 0.69 19.44
C PRO A 139 -32.19 0.10 20.40
N VAL A 140 -32.39 0.22 21.72
CA VAL A 140 -31.46 -0.35 22.71
C VAL A 140 -31.53 -1.88 22.69
N ALA A 141 -32.75 -2.43 22.60
CA ALA A 141 -32.95 -3.88 22.51
C ALA A 141 -32.38 -4.44 21.20
N LEU A 142 -32.62 -3.76 20.08
CA LEU A 142 -32.04 -4.15 18.78
C LEU A 142 -30.50 -4.19 18.85
N ARG A 143 -29.87 -3.19 19.46
CA ARG A 143 -28.40 -3.18 19.63
C ARG A 143 -27.90 -4.34 20.48
N ALA A 144 -28.60 -4.67 21.56
CA ALA A 144 -28.24 -5.80 22.40
C ALA A 144 -28.32 -7.12 21.61
N ASP A 145 -29.36 -7.29 20.80
CA ASP A 145 -29.54 -8.48 19.95
C ASP A 145 -28.45 -8.59 18.87
N ILE A 146 -28.10 -7.48 18.20
CA ILE A 146 -27.00 -7.44 17.23
C ILE A 146 -25.67 -7.77 17.93
N ALA A 147 -25.37 -7.14 19.06
CA ALA A 147 -24.13 -7.38 19.80
C ALA A 147 -24.03 -8.84 20.26
N SER A 148 -25.13 -9.41 20.75
CA SER A 148 -25.21 -10.82 21.14
C SER A 148 -25.00 -11.76 19.95
N ALA A 149 -25.58 -11.46 18.77
CA ALA A 149 -25.41 -12.27 17.58
C ALA A 149 -23.96 -12.23 17.06
N VAL A 150 -23.35 -11.05 17.03
CA VAL A 150 -21.94 -10.87 16.64
C VAL A 150 -21.01 -11.59 17.62
N ALA A 151 -21.22 -11.42 18.93
CA ALA A 151 -20.40 -12.09 19.95
C ALA A 151 -20.59 -13.62 19.96
N GLY A 152 -21.78 -14.10 19.61
CA GLY A 152 -22.12 -15.52 19.52
C GLY A 152 -21.77 -16.18 18.18
N SER A 153 -21.25 -15.43 17.19
CA SER A 153 -20.91 -16.00 15.89
C SER A 153 -19.63 -16.86 15.98
N PRO A 154 -19.69 -18.16 15.61
CA PRO A 154 -18.51 -19.03 15.61
C PRO A 154 -17.56 -18.73 14.44
N GLU A 155 -18.03 -18.07 13.38
CA GLU A 155 -17.26 -17.78 12.17
C GLU A 155 -16.35 -16.56 12.32
N LEU A 156 -16.80 -15.53 13.04
CA LEU A 156 -16.06 -14.27 13.17
C LEU A 156 -14.67 -14.43 13.83
N PRO A 157 -14.50 -15.25 14.89
CA PRO A 157 -13.17 -15.55 15.42
C PRO A 157 -12.24 -16.21 14.37
N LEU A 158 -12.76 -17.15 13.57
CA LEU A 158 -11.97 -17.84 12.53
C LEU A 158 -11.50 -16.87 11.43
N LEU A 159 -12.38 -15.98 10.99
CA LEU A 159 -12.03 -14.96 9.99
C LEU A 159 -11.03 -13.93 10.54
N MET A 160 -11.19 -13.52 11.80
CA MET A 160 -10.24 -12.65 12.48
C MET A 160 -8.87 -13.31 12.62
N ASP A 161 -8.82 -14.58 13.01
CA ASP A 161 -7.57 -15.35 13.12
C ASP A 161 -6.89 -15.51 11.77
N ARG A 162 -7.67 -15.77 10.71
CA ARG A 162 -7.18 -15.82 9.33
C ARG A 162 -6.57 -14.49 8.89
N TYR A 163 -7.24 -13.37 9.16
CA TYR A 163 -6.72 -12.03 8.87
C TYR A 163 -5.37 -11.81 9.56
N TRP A 164 -5.28 -12.08 10.86
CA TRP A 164 -4.04 -11.89 11.61
C TRP A 164 -2.91 -12.80 11.14
N THR A 165 -3.22 -14.05 10.79
CA THR A 165 -2.24 -14.99 10.25
C THR A 165 -1.68 -14.51 8.90
N ILE A 166 -2.56 -14.06 8.00
CA ILE A 166 -2.15 -13.52 6.69
C ILE A 166 -1.29 -12.27 6.90
N ARG A 167 -1.73 -11.34 7.76
CA ARG A 167 -1.00 -10.12 8.10
C ARG A 167 0.39 -10.40 8.66
N GLU A 168 0.52 -11.31 9.63
CA GLU A 168 1.81 -11.68 10.20
C GLU A 168 2.76 -12.23 9.12
N ASN A 169 2.27 -13.19 8.32
CA ASN A 169 3.09 -13.83 7.30
C ASN A 169 3.55 -12.84 6.22
N THR A 170 2.64 -11.99 5.73
CA THR A 170 2.94 -11.03 4.68
C THR A 170 3.89 -9.92 5.18
N GLU A 171 3.61 -9.31 6.34
CA GLU A 171 4.46 -8.23 6.86
C GLU A 171 5.89 -8.72 7.20
N LEU A 172 6.02 -9.93 7.75
CA LEU A 172 7.34 -10.50 8.04
C LEU A 172 8.08 -10.94 6.77
N ALA A 173 7.38 -11.48 5.77
CA ALA A 173 7.98 -11.82 4.48
C ALA A 173 8.49 -10.56 3.75
N ASP A 174 7.72 -9.47 3.76
CA ASP A 174 8.13 -8.18 3.19
C ASP A 174 9.35 -7.61 3.92
N PHE A 175 9.37 -7.72 5.25
CA PHE A 175 10.53 -7.36 6.05
C PHE A 175 11.77 -8.16 5.63
N ASP A 176 11.66 -9.48 5.54
CA ASP A 176 12.78 -10.36 5.19
C ASP A 176 13.31 -10.10 3.77
N LEU A 177 12.40 -9.83 2.83
CA LEU A 177 12.75 -9.45 1.47
C LEU A 177 13.54 -8.13 1.45
N ARG A 178 13.14 -7.13 2.23
CA ARG A 178 13.86 -5.85 2.35
C ARG A 178 15.26 -6.03 2.94
N VAL A 179 15.39 -6.83 4.00
CA VAL A 179 16.70 -7.18 4.58
C VAL A 179 17.58 -7.89 3.56
N SER A 180 17.04 -8.86 2.82
CA SER A 180 17.78 -9.60 1.78
C SER A 180 18.30 -8.67 0.68
N ARG A 181 17.47 -7.71 0.24
CA ARG A 181 17.89 -6.70 -0.75
C ARG A 181 19.01 -5.82 -0.22
N ALA A 182 18.89 -5.33 1.02
CA ALA A 182 19.92 -4.51 1.66
C ALA A 182 21.26 -5.26 1.80
N ARG A 183 21.23 -6.55 2.19
CA ARG A 183 22.43 -7.41 2.20
C ARG A 183 23.06 -7.53 0.81
N GLY A 184 22.23 -7.68 -0.24
CA GLY A 184 22.70 -7.66 -1.62
C GLY A 184 23.43 -6.37 -1.99
N THR A 185 22.91 -5.21 -1.58
CA THR A 185 23.59 -3.92 -1.77
C THR A 185 24.96 -3.88 -1.07
N LEU A 186 25.05 -4.36 0.17
CA LEU A 186 26.32 -4.40 0.90
C LEU A 186 27.34 -5.34 0.25
N SER A 187 26.91 -6.50 -0.25
CA SER A 187 27.78 -7.42 -1.01
C SER A 187 28.41 -6.71 -2.20
N THR A 188 27.58 -6.07 -3.03
CA THR A 188 28.05 -5.31 -4.20
C THR A 188 29.01 -4.19 -3.82
N LEU A 189 28.72 -3.45 -2.74
CA LEU A 189 29.60 -2.37 -2.27
C LEU A 189 30.95 -2.93 -1.77
N SER A 190 30.94 -4.04 -1.04
CA SER A 190 32.14 -4.72 -0.57
C SER A 190 32.98 -5.26 -1.73
N GLU A 191 32.34 -5.87 -2.74
CA GLU A 191 33.00 -6.36 -3.96
C GLU A 191 33.67 -5.23 -4.75
N ASN A 192 33.06 -4.04 -4.74
CA ASN A 192 33.63 -2.83 -5.33
C ASN A 192 34.67 -2.13 -4.42
N GLY A 193 35.05 -2.74 -3.29
CA GLY A 193 36.09 -2.22 -2.40
C GLY A 193 35.67 -1.07 -1.48
N HIS A 194 34.36 -0.82 -1.33
CA HIS A 194 33.87 0.23 -0.42
C HIS A 194 33.89 -0.22 1.04
N GLU A 195 34.08 0.74 1.95
CA GLU A 195 33.94 0.51 3.39
C GLU A 195 32.47 0.33 3.77
N ILE A 196 32.08 -0.92 4.10
CA ILE A 196 30.70 -1.27 4.43
C ILE A 196 30.41 -1.38 5.93
N ALA A 197 31.42 -1.31 6.80
CA ALA A 197 31.26 -1.60 8.23
C ALA A 197 30.17 -0.74 8.93
N PRO A 198 30.06 0.58 8.67
CA PRO A 198 29.00 1.40 9.27
C PRO A 198 27.60 0.98 8.79
N ALA A 199 27.45 0.65 7.50
CA ALA A 199 26.17 0.24 6.93
C ALA A 199 25.77 -1.18 7.36
N GLN A 200 26.74 -2.09 7.46
CA GLN A 200 26.55 -3.45 7.97
C GLN A 200 26.03 -3.44 9.41
N LYS A 201 26.66 -2.65 10.29
CA LYS A 201 26.20 -2.49 11.68
C LYS A 201 24.75 -1.99 11.74
N LYS A 202 24.40 -1.01 10.90
CA LYS A 202 23.03 -0.48 10.88
C LYS A 202 22.02 -1.48 10.34
N LEU A 203 22.41 -2.29 9.35
CA LEU A 203 21.57 -3.37 8.85
C LEU A 203 21.34 -4.45 9.91
N GLU A 204 22.34 -4.79 10.72
CA GLU A 204 22.19 -5.72 11.85
C GLU A 204 21.20 -5.19 12.89
N GLU A 205 21.23 -3.89 13.19
CA GLU A 205 20.23 -3.23 14.04
C GLU A 205 18.82 -3.36 13.46
N ILE A 206 18.65 -3.16 12.15
CA ILE A 206 17.36 -3.35 11.49
C ILE A 206 16.89 -4.81 11.63
N VAL A 207 17.78 -5.78 11.39
CA VAL A 207 17.47 -7.22 11.47
C VAL A 207 16.93 -7.62 12.85
N THR A 208 17.46 -7.06 13.94
CA THR A 208 16.96 -7.36 15.29
C THR A 208 15.55 -6.81 15.53
N MET A 209 15.14 -5.74 14.85
CA MET A 209 13.78 -5.20 14.96
C MET A 209 12.70 -6.15 14.43
N ARG A 210 13.08 -7.17 13.64
CA ARG A 210 12.16 -8.23 13.17
C ARG A 210 11.43 -8.92 14.32
N THR A 211 12.14 -9.17 15.43
CA THR A 211 11.54 -9.88 16.58
C THR A 211 10.51 -9.02 17.31
N GLU A 212 10.73 -7.70 17.39
CA GLU A 212 9.76 -6.77 17.97
C GLU A 212 8.48 -6.71 17.12
N LEU A 213 8.63 -6.61 15.78
CA LEU A 213 7.49 -6.62 14.85
C LEU A 213 6.71 -7.94 14.92
N ALA A 214 7.40 -9.08 14.90
CA ALA A 214 6.77 -10.40 14.99
C ALA A 214 6.01 -10.58 16.31
N ALA A 215 6.58 -10.12 17.44
CA ALA A 215 5.90 -10.17 18.73
C ALA A 215 4.63 -9.31 18.74
N ALA A 216 4.70 -8.10 18.19
CA ALA A 216 3.55 -7.20 18.11
C ALA A 216 2.42 -7.79 17.25
N LEU A 217 2.76 -8.35 16.07
CA LEU A 217 1.82 -9.02 15.18
C LEU A 217 1.11 -10.21 15.84
N ARG A 218 1.85 -11.11 16.49
CA ARG A 218 1.26 -12.27 17.20
C ARG A 218 0.35 -11.87 18.34
N SER A 219 0.73 -10.81 19.06
CA SER A 219 -0.06 -10.26 20.16
C SER A 219 -1.24 -9.41 19.72
N ARG A 220 -1.41 -9.17 18.40
CA ARG A 220 -2.46 -8.31 17.82
C ARG A 220 -2.45 -6.90 18.42
N ASN A 221 -1.25 -6.41 18.76
CA ASN A 221 -1.06 -5.13 19.42
C ASN A 221 -0.83 -4.05 18.35
N ASP A 222 -1.90 -3.41 17.86
CA ASP A 222 -1.81 -2.39 16.81
C ASP A 222 -0.85 -1.24 17.17
N ALA A 223 -0.85 -0.76 18.42
CA ALA A 223 0.07 0.28 18.88
C ALA A 223 1.54 -0.21 18.86
N GLY A 224 1.76 -1.47 19.22
CA GLY A 224 3.08 -2.11 19.13
C GLY A 224 3.56 -2.28 17.69
N ILE A 225 2.65 -2.63 16.77
CA ILE A 225 2.94 -2.77 15.33
C ILE A 225 3.32 -1.40 14.75
N GLU A 226 2.54 -0.36 15.04
CA GLU A 226 2.83 1.00 14.58
C GLU A 226 4.20 1.51 15.10
N LEU A 227 4.48 1.26 16.38
CA LEU A 227 5.77 1.63 16.98
C LEU A 227 6.94 0.88 16.31
N ALA A 228 6.80 -0.43 16.09
CA ALA A 228 7.81 -1.23 15.40
C ALA A 228 8.06 -0.72 13.98
N HIS A 229 7.00 -0.40 13.22
CA HIS A 229 7.12 0.20 11.89
C HIS A 229 7.86 1.53 11.91
N LYS A 230 7.55 2.42 12.86
CA LYS A 230 8.26 3.72 13.00
C LYS A 230 9.75 3.51 13.26
N LYS A 231 10.12 2.62 14.19
CA LYS A 231 11.53 2.30 14.49
C LYS A 231 12.26 1.75 13.26
N ILE A 232 11.66 0.76 12.59
CA ILE A 232 12.23 0.14 11.38
C ILE A 232 12.42 1.19 10.29
N HIS A 233 11.43 2.06 10.08
CA HIS A 233 11.50 3.13 9.09
C HIS A 233 12.64 4.11 9.40
N THR A 234 12.72 4.63 10.63
CA THR A 234 13.79 5.54 11.05
C THR A 234 15.18 4.91 10.84
N ALA A 235 15.37 3.66 11.27
CA ALA A 235 16.65 2.97 11.09
C ALA A 235 16.97 2.72 9.60
N SER A 236 15.97 2.44 8.78
CA SER A 236 16.11 2.24 7.33
C SER A 236 16.53 3.52 6.61
N VAL A 237 15.98 4.68 6.99
CA VAL A 237 16.40 5.99 6.46
C VAL A 237 17.86 6.28 6.82
N GLU A 238 18.26 5.98 8.06
CA GLU A 238 19.65 6.17 8.48
C GLU A 238 20.60 5.23 7.72
N TYR A 239 20.22 3.96 7.53
CA TYR A 239 20.96 3.01 6.69
C TYR A 239 21.15 3.55 5.27
N ALA A 240 20.09 4.03 4.62
CA ALA A 240 20.16 4.60 3.28
C ALA A 240 21.11 5.80 3.20
N ARG A 241 21.09 6.68 4.21
CA ARG A 241 22.02 7.81 4.31
C ARG A 241 23.48 7.36 4.39
N ILE A 242 23.78 6.31 5.16
CA ILE A 242 25.13 5.75 5.26
C ILE A 242 25.58 5.20 3.91
N ILE A 243 24.74 4.41 3.23
CA ILE A 243 25.02 3.87 1.89
C ILE A 243 25.37 4.99 0.90
N SER A 244 24.58 6.07 0.87
CA SER A 244 24.82 7.21 0.00
C SER A 244 26.15 7.90 0.31
N SER A 245 26.53 8.03 1.59
CA SER A 245 27.81 8.60 2.00
C SER A 245 29.02 7.72 1.63
N THR A 246 28.86 6.40 1.73
CA THR A 246 29.89 5.42 1.34
C THR A 246 30.15 5.49 -0.17
N LYS A 247 29.11 5.74 -0.97
CA LYS A 247 29.23 5.91 -2.41
C LYS A 247 29.86 7.26 -2.81
N SER A 248 29.67 8.32 -2.03
CA SER A 248 30.11 9.68 -2.38
C SER A 248 31.59 9.99 -2.07
N THR A 249 32.24 9.24 -1.18
CA THR A 249 33.63 9.49 -0.72
C THR A 249 34.73 9.03 -1.70
N ALA A 250 34.39 8.40 -2.84
CA ALA A 250 35.32 7.86 -3.84
C ALA A 250 35.66 8.83 -5.01
N ALA A 251 35.64 10.15 -4.78
CA ALA A 251 35.43 11.19 -5.81
C ALA A 251 36.61 11.45 -6.78
N GLY A 252 36.69 10.61 -7.81
CA GLY A 252 36.94 10.99 -9.21
C GLY A 252 35.92 10.35 -10.15
N ASP A 253 35.42 9.16 -9.76
CA ASP A 253 34.47 8.29 -10.48
C ASP A 253 33.00 8.40 -10.01
N THR A 254 32.71 9.23 -9.00
CA THR A 254 31.45 9.15 -8.24
C THR A 254 30.22 9.67 -8.98
N ARG A 255 30.35 10.62 -9.93
CA ARG A 255 29.18 11.13 -10.65
C ARG A 255 28.61 10.09 -11.60
N THR A 256 29.48 9.40 -12.35
CA THR A 256 29.08 8.30 -13.25
C THR A 256 28.48 7.15 -12.45
N ALA A 257 29.13 6.74 -11.35
CA ALA A 257 28.63 5.69 -10.47
C ALA A 257 27.27 6.05 -9.82
N SER A 258 27.14 7.29 -9.32
CA SER A 258 25.88 7.79 -8.76
C SER A 258 24.75 7.81 -9.79
N ILE A 259 25.04 8.21 -11.03
CA ILE A 259 24.03 8.22 -12.10
C ILE A 259 23.66 6.78 -12.50
N ILE A 260 24.63 5.87 -12.61
CA ILE A 260 24.39 4.45 -12.82
C ILE A 260 23.44 3.86 -11.76
N ASP A 261 23.63 4.24 -10.49
CA ASP A 261 22.75 3.78 -9.40
C ASP A 261 21.33 4.35 -9.54
N GLN A 262 21.19 5.64 -9.87
CA GLN A 262 19.89 6.25 -10.15
C GLN A 262 19.19 5.56 -11.34
N CYS A 263 19.94 5.23 -12.40
CA CYS A 263 19.46 4.46 -13.55
C CYS A 263 18.93 3.09 -13.14
N SER A 264 19.62 2.38 -12.25
CA SER A 264 19.19 1.07 -11.74
C SER A 264 17.91 1.17 -10.90
N GLY A 265 17.83 2.19 -10.05
CA GLY A 265 16.65 2.49 -9.25
C GLY A 265 15.41 2.75 -10.12
N VAL A 266 15.55 3.57 -11.18
CA VAL A 266 14.41 3.88 -12.05
C VAL A 266 13.97 2.67 -12.87
N MET A 267 14.88 1.84 -13.39
CA MET A 267 14.50 0.58 -14.08
C MET A 267 13.79 -0.43 -13.17
N THR A 268 14.16 -0.48 -11.90
CA THR A 268 13.48 -1.32 -10.92
C THR A 268 12.05 -0.82 -10.67
N ARG A 269 11.86 0.49 -10.49
CA ARG A 269 10.53 1.10 -10.37
C ARG A 269 9.68 0.89 -11.60
N SER A 270 10.26 1.05 -12.79
CA SER A 270 9.58 0.79 -14.07
C SER A 270 9.15 -0.67 -14.20
N GLY A 271 10.00 -1.64 -13.85
CA GLY A 271 9.60 -3.06 -13.87
C GLY A 271 8.44 -3.37 -12.90
N MET A 272 8.46 -2.79 -11.70
CA MET A 272 7.32 -2.92 -10.76
C MET A 272 6.05 -2.27 -11.30
N MET A 273 6.18 -1.12 -11.97
CA MET A 273 5.04 -0.45 -12.60
C MET A 273 4.43 -1.28 -13.73
N ASN A 274 5.26 -1.93 -14.55
CA ASN A 274 4.78 -2.82 -15.61
C ASN A 274 4.00 -4.01 -15.04
N VAL A 275 4.50 -4.64 -13.96
CA VAL A 275 3.76 -5.71 -13.28
C VAL A 275 2.41 -5.21 -12.77
N ASN A 276 2.37 -4.03 -12.16
CA ASN A 276 1.12 -3.43 -11.69
C ASN A 276 0.14 -3.16 -12.85
N LEU A 277 0.62 -2.56 -13.94
CA LEU A 277 -0.16 -2.31 -15.15
C LEU A 277 -0.69 -3.62 -15.76
N GLY A 278 0.14 -4.66 -15.87
CA GLY A 278 -0.27 -5.99 -16.34
C GLY A 278 -1.33 -6.64 -15.45
N ASN A 279 -1.25 -6.47 -14.14
CA ASN A 279 -2.29 -6.92 -13.20
C ASN A 279 -3.62 -6.16 -13.36
N ASN A 280 -3.58 -4.96 -13.94
CA ASN A 280 -4.77 -4.19 -14.32
C ASN A 280 -5.21 -4.46 -15.78
N GLY A 281 -4.63 -5.47 -16.44
CA GLY A 281 -5.01 -5.88 -17.79
C GLY A 281 -4.40 -5.04 -18.92
N VAL A 282 -3.47 -4.14 -18.61
CA VAL A 282 -2.80 -3.29 -19.60
C VAL A 282 -1.69 -4.08 -20.31
N ASP A 283 -1.61 -3.99 -21.63
CA ASP A 283 -0.50 -4.56 -22.40
C ASP A 283 0.80 -3.78 -22.10
N THR A 284 1.76 -4.48 -21.51
CA THR A 284 3.05 -3.92 -21.08
C THR A 284 4.23 -4.49 -21.86
N ALA A 285 4.00 -5.28 -22.91
CA ALA A 285 5.06 -5.98 -23.63
C ALA A 285 6.18 -5.05 -24.10
N ARG A 286 5.83 -3.88 -24.66
CA ARG A 286 6.80 -2.89 -25.10
C ARG A 286 7.56 -2.24 -23.94
N ALA A 287 6.87 -1.96 -22.83
CA ALA A 287 7.51 -1.39 -21.64
C ALA A 287 8.47 -2.40 -20.99
N ASP A 288 8.13 -3.68 -20.98
CA ASP A 288 8.98 -4.75 -20.45
C ASP A 288 10.25 -4.95 -21.29
N GLU A 289 10.12 -4.91 -22.62
CA GLU A 289 11.26 -4.95 -23.53
C GLU A 289 12.24 -3.79 -23.23
N LEU A 290 11.72 -2.57 -23.07
CA LEU A 290 12.52 -1.38 -22.78
C LEU A 290 13.17 -1.44 -21.39
N VAL A 291 12.47 -1.96 -20.36
CA VAL A 291 13.05 -2.17 -19.03
C VAL A 291 14.17 -3.20 -19.07
N MET A 292 14.00 -4.30 -19.81
CA MET A 292 15.03 -5.32 -19.98
C MET A 292 16.26 -4.77 -20.72
N GLN A 293 16.04 -4.06 -21.84
CA GLN A 293 17.11 -3.38 -22.56
C GLN A 293 17.85 -2.39 -21.67
N GLY A 294 17.11 -1.61 -20.88
CA GLY A 294 17.66 -0.65 -19.94
C GLY A 294 18.55 -1.30 -18.86
N LYS A 295 18.12 -2.42 -18.29
CA LYS A 295 18.92 -3.20 -17.34
C LYS A 295 20.22 -3.72 -17.94
N ILE A 296 20.19 -4.18 -19.20
CA ILE A 296 21.39 -4.64 -19.92
C ILE A 296 22.38 -3.46 -20.10
N GLN A 297 21.89 -2.31 -20.53
CA GLN A 297 22.73 -1.12 -20.73
C GLN A 297 23.34 -0.60 -19.42
N ILE A 298 22.60 -0.63 -18.31
CA ILE A 298 23.13 -0.26 -16.99
C ILE A 298 24.25 -1.21 -16.56
N LEU A 299 24.05 -2.52 -16.74
CA LEU A 299 25.07 -3.51 -16.41
C LEU A 299 26.34 -3.30 -17.25
N GLU A 300 26.18 -2.97 -18.54
CA GLU A 300 27.31 -2.64 -19.40
C GLU A 300 28.03 -1.35 -18.92
N ALA A 301 27.30 -0.29 -18.59
CA ALA A 301 27.87 0.94 -18.06
C ALA A 301 28.62 0.70 -16.73
N GLN A 302 28.06 -0.15 -15.85
CA GLN A 302 28.71 -0.60 -14.62
C GLN A 302 30.02 -1.31 -14.89
N ASN A 303 30.02 -2.28 -15.81
CA ASN A 303 31.21 -3.05 -16.16
C ASN A 303 32.31 -2.15 -16.76
N ARG A 304 31.93 -1.19 -17.63
CA ARG A 304 32.86 -0.22 -18.21
C ARG A 304 33.42 0.74 -17.15
N SER A 305 32.60 1.20 -16.21
CA SER A 305 33.04 2.03 -15.09
C SER A 305 34.01 1.28 -14.17
N ARG A 306 33.74 0.00 -13.87
CA ARG A 306 34.61 -0.86 -13.03
C ARG A 306 36.02 -1.07 -13.58
N VAL A 307 36.19 -1.06 -14.91
CA VAL A 307 37.50 -1.17 -15.56
C VAL A 307 38.13 0.19 -15.86
N ASN A 308 37.70 1.25 -15.17
CA ASN A 308 38.13 2.64 -15.34
C ASN A 308 37.92 3.20 -16.78
N ASN A 309 37.03 2.60 -17.56
CA ASN A 309 36.64 3.12 -18.88
C ASN A 309 35.43 4.06 -18.75
N ASN A 310 35.66 5.21 -18.13
CA ASN A 310 34.61 6.20 -17.88
C ASN A 310 34.01 6.79 -19.15
N THR A 311 34.82 6.98 -20.20
CA THR A 311 34.31 7.44 -21.51
C THR A 311 33.32 6.43 -22.07
N GLY A 312 33.68 5.14 -22.08
CA GLY A 312 32.78 4.07 -22.52
C GLY A 312 31.53 3.95 -21.64
N ALA A 313 31.64 4.13 -20.34
CA ALA A 313 30.48 4.13 -19.44
C ALA A 313 29.52 5.29 -19.75
N LYS A 314 30.04 6.50 -20.00
CA LYS A 314 29.24 7.66 -20.42
C LYS A 314 28.55 7.44 -21.76
N GLU A 315 29.24 6.85 -22.75
CA GLU A 315 28.64 6.49 -24.04
C GLU A 315 27.47 5.52 -23.87
N THR A 316 27.64 4.47 -23.07
CA THR A 316 26.55 3.53 -22.76
C THR A 316 25.39 4.21 -22.04
N LEU A 317 25.68 5.12 -21.09
CA LEU A 317 24.63 5.90 -20.41
C LEU A 317 23.88 6.82 -21.37
N MET A 318 24.55 7.42 -22.36
CA MET A 318 23.90 8.22 -23.39
C MET A 318 22.98 7.40 -24.29
N GLU A 319 23.31 6.13 -24.55
CA GLU A 319 22.39 5.23 -25.25
C GLU A 319 21.22 4.81 -24.34
N PHE A 320 21.49 4.52 -23.06
CA PHE A 320 20.48 4.26 -22.05
C PHE A 320 19.48 5.41 -21.90
N ARG A 321 19.93 6.66 -22.02
CA ARG A 321 19.08 7.85 -22.01
C ARG A 321 17.98 7.78 -23.09
N LYS A 322 18.26 7.23 -24.27
CA LYS A 322 17.25 7.05 -25.32
C LYS A 322 16.20 6.01 -24.90
N THR A 323 16.64 4.93 -24.26
CA THR A 323 15.75 3.92 -23.67
C THR A 323 14.83 4.53 -22.60
N LEU A 324 15.37 5.39 -21.72
CA LEU A 324 14.57 6.13 -20.74
C LEU A 324 13.48 6.98 -21.40
N GLN A 325 13.83 7.70 -22.46
CA GLN A 325 12.88 8.55 -23.20
C GLN A 325 11.79 7.72 -23.88
N ALA A 326 12.16 6.62 -24.54
CA ALA A 326 11.21 5.70 -25.17
C ALA A 326 10.25 5.06 -24.15
N LEU A 327 10.77 4.69 -22.98
CA LEU A 327 9.97 4.10 -21.91
C LEU A 327 9.02 5.13 -21.29
N ARG A 328 9.49 6.35 -21.06
CA ARG A 328 8.64 7.47 -20.62
C ARG A 328 7.51 7.72 -21.61
N ASP A 329 7.80 7.74 -22.91
CA ASP A 329 6.80 8.00 -23.94
C ASP A 329 5.78 6.85 -24.02
N THR A 330 6.22 5.62 -23.76
CA THR A 330 5.34 4.45 -23.60
C THR A 330 4.41 4.62 -22.41
N TYR A 331 4.92 5.04 -21.23
CA TYR A 331 4.06 5.32 -20.07
C TYR A 331 3.08 6.48 -20.28
N ARG A 332 3.48 7.52 -21.00
CA ARG A 332 2.57 8.62 -21.38
C ARG A 332 1.50 8.16 -22.34
N MET A 333 1.82 7.26 -23.26
CA MET A 333 0.86 6.67 -24.18
C MET A 333 -0.16 5.82 -23.43
N ILE A 334 0.29 4.98 -22.49
CA ILE A 334 -0.59 4.18 -21.61
C ILE A 334 -1.53 5.10 -20.84
N LEU A 335 -1.02 6.18 -20.22
CA LEU A 335 -1.85 7.17 -19.52
C LEU A 335 -2.89 7.86 -20.41
N ALA A 336 -2.64 7.96 -21.72
CA ALA A 336 -3.55 8.60 -22.66
C ALA A 336 -4.60 7.63 -23.25
N GLN A 337 -4.31 6.33 -23.25
CA GLN A 337 -5.13 5.31 -23.91
C GLN A 337 -5.95 4.47 -22.92
N GLU A 338 -5.42 4.26 -21.72
CA GLU A 338 -6.02 3.38 -20.71
C GLU A 338 -6.77 4.18 -19.64
N ASP A 339 -7.98 3.73 -19.29
CA ASP A 339 -8.76 4.29 -18.18
C ASP A 339 -8.28 3.69 -16.84
N LEU A 340 -7.14 4.19 -16.37
CA LEU A 340 -6.47 3.67 -15.18
C LEU A 340 -7.09 4.20 -13.88
N PRO A 341 -7.17 3.37 -12.82
CA PRO A 341 -7.47 3.85 -11.48
C PRO A 341 -6.53 5.00 -11.08
N GLN A 342 -7.06 6.01 -10.37
CA GLN A 342 -6.32 7.24 -10.05
C GLN A 342 -4.95 6.98 -9.39
N ALA A 343 -4.89 6.04 -8.45
CA ALA A 343 -3.63 5.66 -7.79
C ALA A 343 -2.61 5.05 -8.77
N THR A 344 -3.07 4.20 -9.68
CA THR A 344 -2.23 3.61 -10.74
C THR A 344 -1.75 4.68 -11.72
N ALA A 345 -2.63 5.57 -12.17
CA ALA A 345 -2.28 6.68 -13.06
C ALA A 345 -1.23 7.62 -12.43
N GLN A 346 -1.38 7.96 -11.15
CA GLN A 346 -0.40 8.75 -10.41
C GLN A 346 0.94 8.04 -10.28
N GLY A 347 0.94 6.73 -10.04
CA GLY A 347 2.13 5.90 -10.02
C GLY A 347 2.88 5.93 -11.36
N VAL A 348 2.17 5.70 -12.47
CA VAL A 348 2.75 5.74 -13.82
C VAL A 348 3.34 7.12 -14.12
N LEU A 349 2.63 8.20 -13.78
CA LEU A 349 3.10 9.56 -13.97
C LEU A 349 4.37 9.85 -13.16
N SER A 350 4.42 9.41 -11.90
CA SER A 350 5.60 9.56 -11.04
C SER A 350 6.82 8.83 -11.61
N VAL A 351 6.65 7.60 -12.12
CA VAL A 351 7.72 6.85 -12.78
C VAL A 351 8.17 7.57 -14.05
N ALA A 352 7.24 8.04 -14.89
CA ALA A 352 7.56 8.80 -16.10
C ALA A 352 8.36 10.08 -15.82
N GLN A 353 8.01 10.81 -14.76
CA GLN A 353 8.77 11.99 -14.31
C GLN A 353 10.17 11.61 -13.80
N SER A 354 10.29 10.51 -13.06
CA SER A 354 11.58 10.00 -12.62
C SER A 354 12.48 9.63 -13.80
N LEU A 355 11.92 9.06 -14.88
CA LEU A 355 12.68 8.77 -16.11
C LEU A 355 13.21 10.05 -16.76
N ASP A 356 12.39 11.11 -16.82
CA ASP A 356 12.80 12.42 -17.34
C ASP A 356 13.96 13.04 -16.53
N ILE A 357 13.84 13.02 -15.20
CA ILE A 357 14.87 13.57 -14.30
C ILE A 357 16.17 12.79 -14.45
N THR A 358 16.12 11.45 -14.47
CA THR A 358 17.31 10.62 -14.66
C THR A 358 17.93 10.83 -16.04
N ALA A 359 17.11 10.95 -17.09
CA ALA A 359 17.58 11.24 -18.44
C ALA A 359 18.26 12.62 -18.56
N ALA A 360 17.77 13.62 -17.82
CA ALA A 360 18.40 14.93 -17.72
C ALA A 360 19.74 14.84 -16.98
N GLY A 361 19.79 14.11 -15.85
CA GLY A 361 21.03 13.91 -15.09
C GLY A 361 22.14 13.26 -15.91
N ILE A 362 21.81 12.29 -16.77
CA ILE A 362 22.78 11.69 -17.72
C ILE A 362 23.32 12.72 -18.71
N ALA A 363 22.50 13.68 -19.16
CA ALA A 363 22.93 14.70 -20.12
C ALA A 363 24.00 15.65 -19.57
N GLU A 364 24.12 15.72 -18.25
CA GLU A 364 25.07 16.59 -17.55
C GLU A 364 26.38 15.89 -17.15
N LEU A 365 26.52 14.59 -17.46
CA LEU A 365 27.76 13.82 -17.30
C LEU A 365 28.82 14.22 -18.33
#